data_AF-A0A1H4CSZ2-F1
#
_entry.id   AF-A0A1H4CSZ2-F1
#
_cell.length_a   1.000
_cell.length_b   1.000
_cell.length_c   1.000
_cell.angle_alpha   90.00
_cell.angle_beta   90.00
_cell.angle_gamma   90.00
#
_symmetry.space_group_name_H-M   'P 1'
#
loop_
_entity.id
_entity.type
_entity.pdbx_description
1 polymer ?
#
loop_
_entity_poly.entity_id
_entity_poly.type
_entity_poly.pdbx_seq_one_letter_code
_entity_poly.pdbx_strand_id
1 'polypeptide(L)'
;LERLTKKGTLFNFLTAHPGHVLHATTNIAESLNSRIAAVSYYHRGLSESHLLTAVDWVLYFRWVAPKPVPQIYTQWHQADRPRRWIIPKKSNKPNEKIGPAHYDTHTTAEEGLWARKGRAGRSN
;
A
#
# COMPACT_ATOMS: atom_id res chain seq x y z
N LEU A 1 -23.86 -10.70 2.81
CA LEU A 1 -24.33 -9.56 1.99
C LEU A 1 -25.66 -9.85 1.28
N GLU A 2 -25.81 -11.00 0.61
CA GLU A 2 -27.03 -11.36 -0.15
C GLU A 2 -28.35 -11.26 0.63
N ARG A 3 -28.34 -11.57 1.93
CA ARG A 3 -29.52 -11.48 2.80
C ARG A 3 -30.03 -10.04 2.98
N LEU A 4 -29.13 -9.05 2.92
CA LEU A 4 -29.45 -7.63 3.14
C LEU A 4 -29.83 -6.93 1.83
N THR A 5 -29.28 -7.35 0.69
CA THR A 5 -29.72 -6.90 -0.64
C THR A 5 -31.11 -7.43 -0.98
N LYS A 6 -31.42 -8.70 -0.65
CA LYS A 6 -32.78 -9.27 -0.84
C LYS A 6 -33.87 -8.55 -0.01
N LYS A 7 -33.51 -7.91 1.11
CA LYS A 7 -34.43 -7.16 1.97
C LYS A 7 -34.65 -5.71 1.53
N GLY A 8 -33.99 -5.23 0.47
CA GLY A 8 -34.14 -3.87 -0.04
C GLY A 8 -33.63 -2.76 0.89
N THR A 9 -32.98 -3.12 2.00
CA THR A 9 -32.60 -2.18 3.07
C THR A 9 -31.20 -1.58 2.92
N LEU A 10 -30.38 -2.06 1.98
CA LEU A 10 -29.01 -1.58 1.80
C LEU A 10 -28.67 -1.46 0.31
N PHE A 11 -28.25 -0.27 -0.11
CA PHE A 11 -27.85 0.11 -1.48
C PHE A 11 -28.96 0.02 -2.54
N ASN A 12 -30.03 0.82 -2.38
CA ASN A 12 -31.12 0.93 -3.36
C ASN A 12 -30.69 1.46 -4.74
N PHE A 13 -29.44 1.94 -4.88
CA PHE A 13 -28.87 2.43 -6.14
C PHE A 13 -27.92 1.42 -6.83
N LEU A 14 -27.69 0.25 -6.23
CA LEU A 14 -26.89 -0.83 -6.82
C LEU A 14 -27.82 -1.98 -7.18
N THR A 15 -28.68 -1.78 -8.18
CA THR A 15 -29.47 -2.86 -8.76
C THR A 15 -28.55 -3.83 -9.49
N ALA A 16 -28.31 -4.99 -8.89
CA ALA A 16 -27.69 -6.12 -9.55
C ALA A 16 -28.55 -6.50 -10.77
N HIS A 17 -27.97 -6.48 -11.97
CA HIS A 17 -28.66 -7.00 -13.13
C HIS A 17 -28.80 -8.52 -13.00
N PRO A 18 -29.94 -9.12 -13.36
CA PRO A 18 -30.10 -10.58 -13.35
C PRO A 18 -28.98 -11.23 -14.19
N GLY A 19 -28.23 -12.15 -13.59
CA GLY A 19 -27.08 -12.81 -14.23
C GLY A 19 -25.70 -12.25 -13.89
N HIS A 20 -25.61 -11.13 -13.16
CA HIS A 20 -24.34 -10.60 -12.66
C HIS A 20 -24.10 -10.95 -11.20
N VAL A 21 -22.98 -11.62 -10.92
CA VAL A 21 -22.50 -11.84 -9.55
C VAL A 21 -21.96 -10.51 -9.02
N LEU A 22 -22.64 -9.95 -8.01
CA LEU A 22 -22.12 -8.82 -7.25
C LEU A 22 -20.93 -9.30 -6.40
N HIS A 23 -19.72 -9.12 -6.93
CA HIS A 23 -18.52 -9.29 -6.13
C HIS A 23 -18.47 -8.20 -5.06
N ALA A 24 -18.16 -8.57 -3.82
CA ALA A 24 -17.71 -7.59 -2.83
C ALA A 24 -16.55 -6.81 -3.45
N THR A 25 -16.63 -5.49 -3.49
CA THR A 25 -15.66 -4.60 -4.15
C THR A 25 -14.22 -4.86 -3.70
N THR A 26 -14.05 -5.36 -2.48
CA THR A 26 -12.79 -5.80 -1.88
C THR A 26 -12.11 -6.95 -2.65
N ASN A 27 -12.86 -7.93 -3.16
CA ASN A 27 -12.29 -9.14 -3.76
C ASN A 27 -11.54 -8.85 -5.08
N ILE A 28 -12.07 -7.95 -5.91
CA ILE A 28 -11.43 -7.56 -7.17
C ILE A 28 -10.11 -6.82 -6.89
N ALA A 29 -10.12 -5.88 -5.94
CA ALA A 29 -8.92 -5.14 -5.53
C ALA A 29 -7.86 -6.06 -4.88
N GLU A 30 -8.26 -6.98 -4.01
CA GLU A 30 -7.37 -7.97 -3.40
C GLU A 30 -6.74 -8.91 -4.43
N SER A 31 -7.49 -9.29 -5.47
CA SER A 31 -6.95 -10.10 -6.58
C SER A 31 -5.86 -9.39 -7.38
N LEU A 32 -5.91 -8.05 -7.45
CA LEU A 32 -4.87 -7.24 -8.09
C LEU A 32 -3.66 -7.10 -7.16
N ASN A 33 -3.89 -6.76 -5.90
CA ASN A 33 -2.83 -6.58 -4.90
C ASN A 33 -2.01 -7.85 -4.69
N SER A 34 -2.64 -9.02 -4.63
CA SER A 34 -1.96 -10.31 -4.50
C SER A 34 -1.02 -10.60 -5.69
N ARG A 35 -1.42 -10.23 -6.92
CA ARG A 35 -0.57 -10.38 -8.10
C ARG A 35 0.61 -9.41 -8.11
N ILE A 36 0.38 -8.15 -7.72
CA ILE A 36 1.45 -7.16 -7.58
C ILE A 36 2.47 -7.63 -6.53
N ALA A 37 1.98 -8.16 -5.40
CA ALA A 37 2.82 -8.76 -4.37
C ALA A 37 3.61 -9.97 -4.90
N ALA A 38 2.98 -10.85 -5.69
CA ALA A 38 3.66 -11.99 -6.30
C ALA A 38 4.80 -11.56 -7.25
N VAL A 39 4.57 -10.59 -8.13
CA VAL A 39 5.61 -10.04 -9.01
C VAL A 39 6.77 -9.49 -8.18
N SER A 40 6.45 -8.76 -7.10
CA SER A 40 7.48 -8.20 -6.20
C SER A 40 8.25 -9.28 -5.43
N TYR A 41 7.59 -10.39 -5.10
CA TYR A 41 8.20 -11.51 -4.41
C TYR A 41 9.14 -12.33 -5.31
N TYR A 42 8.71 -12.67 -6.52
CA TYR A 42 9.51 -13.49 -7.45
C TYR A 42 10.65 -12.72 -8.12
N HIS A 43 10.54 -11.39 -8.21
CA HIS A 43 11.55 -10.54 -8.83
C HIS A 43 12.29 -9.66 -7.80
N ARG A 44 12.59 -10.23 -6.63
CA ARG A 44 13.44 -9.58 -5.62
C ARG A 44 14.81 -9.26 -6.23
N GLY A 45 15.22 -7.99 -6.15
CA GLY A 45 16.49 -7.50 -6.70
C GLY A 45 16.35 -6.68 -7.98
N LEU A 46 15.17 -6.60 -8.60
CA LEU A 46 14.93 -5.62 -9.67
C LEU A 46 15.00 -4.18 -9.13
N SER A 47 15.54 -3.27 -9.94
CA SER A 47 15.40 -1.84 -9.68
C SER A 47 13.92 -1.43 -9.69
N GLU A 48 13.58 -0.35 -8.98
CA GLU A 48 12.21 0.17 -8.90
C GLU A 48 11.59 0.38 -10.30
N SER A 49 12.37 0.91 -11.25
CA SER A 49 11.95 1.08 -12.64
C SER A 49 11.62 -0.23 -13.37
N HIS A 50 12.40 -1.29 -13.16
CA HIS A 50 12.17 -2.59 -13.78
C HIS A 50 11.01 -3.33 -13.11
N LEU A 51 10.87 -3.21 -11.79
CA LEU A 51 9.75 -3.81 -11.07
C LEU A 51 8.42 -3.19 -11.50
N LEU A 52 8.35 -1.86 -11.61
CA LEU A 52 7.19 -1.16 -12.16
C LEU A 52 6.87 -1.62 -13.59
N THR A 53 7.89 -1.83 -14.41
CA THR A 53 7.73 -2.38 -15.77
C THR A 53 7.09 -3.77 -15.75
N ALA A 54 7.57 -4.65 -14.88
CA ALA A 54 7.04 -6.00 -14.75
C ALA A 54 5.58 -5.99 -14.28
N VAL A 55 5.26 -5.15 -13.30
CA VAL A 55 3.90 -4.97 -12.81
C VAL A 55 2.98 -4.42 -13.91
N ASP A 56 3.41 -3.39 -14.64
CA ASP A 56 2.66 -2.83 -15.77
C ASP A 56 2.28 -3.91 -16.79
N TRP A 57 3.25 -4.76 -17.18
CA TRP A 57 3.00 -5.84 -18.14
C TRP A 57 2.01 -6.88 -17.60
N VAL A 58 2.15 -7.27 -16.33
CA VAL A 58 1.24 -8.23 -15.70
C VAL A 58 -0.19 -7.67 -15.62
N LEU A 59 -0.35 -6.37 -15.33
CA LEU A 59 -1.65 -5.72 -15.33
C LEU A 59 -2.21 -5.54 -16.75
N TYR A 60 -1.36 -5.20 -17.71
CA TYR A 60 -1.72 -5.02 -19.12
C TYR A 60 -2.30 -6.28 -19.73
N PHE A 61 -1.66 -7.44 -19.54
CA PHE A 61 -2.17 -8.71 -20.07
C PHE A 61 -3.44 -9.22 -19.40
N ARG A 62 -3.81 -8.67 -18.24
CA ARG A 62 -5.08 -8.97 -17.58
C ARG A 62 -6.24 -8.13 -18.14
N TRP A 63 -5.94 -7.09 -18.91
CA TRP A 63 -6.97 -6.31 -19.59
C TRP A 63 -7.74 -7.19 -20.58
N VAL A 64 -9.00 -6.82 -20.85
CA VAL A 64 -9.94 -7.65 -21.64
C VAL A 64 -9.45 -7.91 -23.07
N ALA A 65 -8.68 -7.00 -23.65
CA ALA A 65 -8.13 -7.13 -24.99
C ALA A 65 -6.70 -6.55 -25.06
N PRO A 66 -5.68 -7.30 -24.60
CA PRO A 66 -4.30 -6.84 -24.69
C PRO A 66 -3.83 -6.92 -26.14
N LYS A 67 -3.12 -5.90 -26.61
CA LYS A 67 -2.44 -5.98 -27.91
C LYS A 67 -1.31 -7.00 -27.82
N PRO A 68 -1.02 -7.73 -28.91
CA PRO A 68 0.13 -8.63 -28.93
C PRO A 68 1.43 -7.83 -28.81
N VAL A 69 2.40 -8.41 -28.11
CA VAL A 69 3.70 -7.80 -27.80
C VAL A 69 4.39 -7.16 -29.02
N PRO A 70 4.45 -7.81 -30.20
CA PRO A 70 5.10 -7.22 -31.37
C PRO A 70 4.47 -5.90 -31.81
N GLN A 71 3.14 -5.77 -31.73
CA GLN A 71 2.43 -4.54 -32.12
C GLN A 71 2.69 -3.39 -31.14
N ILE A 72 2.97 -3.69 -29.88
CA ILE A 72 3.32 -2.69 -28.88
C ILE A 72 4.73 -2.16 -29.15
N TYR A 73 5.68 -3.05 -29.44
CA TYR A 73 7.03 -2.65 -29.79
C TYR A 73 7.09 -1.85 -31.09
N THR A 74 6.35 -2.23 -32.13
CA THR A 74 6.28 -1.44 -33.37
C THR A 74 5.72 -0.04 -33.10
N GLN A 75 4.69 0.10 -32.26
CA GLN A 75 4.15 1.41 -31.86
C GLN A 75 5.19 2.24 -31.09
N TRP A 76 5.95 1.64 -30.18
CA TRP A 76 7.00 2.36 -29.45
C TRP A 76 8.17 2.79 -30.33
N HIS A 77 8.51 2.01 -31.35
CA HIS A 77 9.53 2.41 -32.33
C HIS A 77 9.08 3.60 -33.18
N GLN A 78 7.78 3.78 -33.40
CA GLN A 78 7.22 4.85 -34.22
C GLN A 78 6.91 6.13 -33.42
N ALA A 79 6.47 6.01 -32.17
CA ALA A 79 5.94 7.12 -31.37
C ALA A 79 6.77 7.45 -30.11
N ASP A 80 8.00 6.92 -30.06
CA ASP A 80 8.83 6.82 -28.85
C ASP A 80 8.19 6.01 -27.72
N ARG A 81 9.04 5.45 -26.85
CA ARG A 81 8.54 4.75 -25.66
C ARG A 81 7.94 5.78 -24.69
N PRO A 82 6.73 5.56 -24.16
CA PRO A 82 6.15 6.46 -23.17
C PRO A 82 7.08 6.63 -21.97
N ARG A 83 7.35 7.88 -21.58
CA ARG A 83 8.15 8.18 -20.39
C ARG A 83 7.36 7.79 -19.15
N ARG A 84 7.96 6.95 -18.30
CA ARG A 84 7.39 6.62 -17.00
C ARG A 84 7.69 7.73 -16.01
N TRP A 85 6.66 8.44 -15.57
CA TRP A 85 6.77 9.37 -14.46
C TRP A 85 6.71 8.59 -13.14
N ILE A 86 7.86 8.41 -12.50
CA ILE A 86 7.88 7.95 -11.10
C ILE A 86 7.54 9.16 -10.26
N ILE A 87 6.43 9.10 -9.52
CA ILE A 87 6.08 10.15 -8.56
C ILE A 87 7.27 10.25 -7.58
N PRO A 88 7.94 11.40 -7.49
CA PRO A 88 9.07 11.54 -6.59
C PRO A 88 8.58 11.24 -5.17
N LYS A 89 9.34 10.39 -4.46
CA LYS A 89 9.06 10.11 -3.05
C LYS A 89 9.01 11.44 -2.31
N LYS A 90 7.89 11.75 -1.64
CA LYS A 90 7.80 12.94 -0.81
C LYS A 90 8.99 12.89 0.15
N SER A 91 9.76 13.98 0.21
CA SER A 91 10.81 14.13 1.20
C SER A 91 10.16 13.94 2.58
N ASN A 92 10.67 12.97 3.36
CA ASN A 92 10.35 12.83 4.78
C ASN A 92 10.99 14.01 5.53
N LYS A 93 10.55 15.24 5.24
CA LYS A 93 10.76 16.33 6.19
C LYS A 93 9.98 15.92 7.44
N PRO A 94 10.59 15.95 8.63
CA PRO A 94 9.84 15.76 9.86
C PRO A 94 8.67 16.73 9.81
N ASN A 95 7.45 16.22 9.90
CA ASN A 95 6.31 17.09 10.13
C ASN A 95 6.63 17.83 11.44
N GLU A 96 6.57 19.16 11.42
CA GLU A 96 6.69 19.96 12.63
C GLU A 96 5.67 19.38 13.62
N LYS A 97 6.13 18.97 14.81
CA LYS A 97 5.25 18.38 15.81
C LYS A 97 4.34 19.49 16.33
N ILE A 98 3.22 19.72 15.65
CA ILE A 98 2.14 20.60 16.14
C ILE A 98 1.37 19.77 17.17
N GLY A 99 1.92 19.73 18.38
CA GLY A 99 1.31 19.19 19.58
C GLY A 99 1.67 20.10 20.76
N PRO A 100 0.92 20.04 21.88
CA PRO A 100 1.28 20.82 23.06
C PRO A 100 2.71 20.46 23.49
N ALA A 101 3.48 21.48 23.89
CA ALA A 101 4.85 21.32 24.34
C ALA A 101 4.94 20.15 25.32
N HIS A 102 5.77 19.16 25.00
CA HIS A 102 6.03 18.07 25.94
C HIS A 102 6.64 18.69 27.20
N TYR A 103 6.10 18.33 28.37
CA TYR A 103 6.71 18.62 29.66
C TYR A 103 8.19 18.22 29.60
N ASP A 104 9.06 19.14 30.01
CA ASP A 104 10.50 18.99 30.00
C ASP A 104 10.90 17.63 30.61
N THR A 105 11.39 16.70 29.78
CA THR A 105 12.05 15.46 30.23
C THR A 105 13.46 15.75 30.72
N HIS A 106 13.60 16.71 31.62
CA HIS A 106 14.79 16.87 32.42
C HIS A 106 14.43 16.48 33.85
N THR A 107 14.61 15.20 34.18
CA THR A 107 14.77 14.81 35.59
C THR A 107 16.15 15.30 36.03
N THR A 108 16.23 16.54 36.51
CA THR A 108 17.45 17.06 37.13
C THR A 108 17.66 16.35 38.47
N ALA A 109 18.92 16.08 38.81
CA ALA A 109 19.30 15.37 40.03
C ALA A 109 18.80 16.05 41.33
N GLU A 110 18.37 17.31 41.24
CA GLU A 110 17.80 18.10 42.33
C GLU A 110 16.37 17.68 42.72
N GLU A 111 15.65 16.93 41.88
CA GLU A 111 14.28 16.47 42.17
C GLU A 111 14.21 15.36 43.24
N GLY A 112 15.34 14.96 43.83
CA GLY A 112 15.37 14.10 45.03
C GLY A 112 14.87 12.66 44.82
N LEU A 113 14.53 12.27 43.58
CA LEU A 113 14.01 10.94 43.23
C LEU A 113 15.04 9.81 43.37
N TRP A 114 16.33 10.14 43.50
CA TRP A 114 17.44 9.19 43.65
C TRP A 114 17.74 8.81 45.11
N ALA A 115 17.10 9.43 46.10
CA ALA A 115 17.42 9.22 47.53
C ALA A 115 16.66 8.03 48.17
N ARG A 116 16.52 6.89 47.48
CA ARG A 116 16.01 5.65 48.12
C ARG A 116 17.13 4.62 48.28
N LYS A 117 17.82 4.71 49.41
CA LYS A 117 18.77 3.69 49.89
C LYS A 117 17.99 2.54 50.53
N GLY A 118 17.70 1.49 49.76
CA GLY A 118 17.10 0.25 50.27
C GLY A 118 18.12 -0.62 51.01
N ARG A 119 17.73 -1.20 52.15
CA ARG A 119 18.54 -2.10 52.99
C ARG A 119 18.01 -3.54 52.89
N ALA A 120 18.73 -4.40 52.14
CA ALA A 120 18.78 -5.88 52.21
C ALA A 120 19.41 -6.37 50.89
N GLY A 121 20.41 -7.23 50.78
CA GLY A 121 21.19 -8.06 51.70
C GLY A 121 21.88 -9.15 50.86
N ARG A 122 23.20 -9.30 51.02
CA ARG A 122 24.12 -10.37 50.57
C ARG A 122 24.59 -10.42 49.10
N SER A 123 25.92 -10.32 48.96
CA SER A 123 26.76 -10.88 47.90
C SER A 123 27.14 -12.33 48.23
N ASN A 124 27.28 -13.17 47.21
CA ASN A 124 28.25 -14.28 47.23
C ASN A 124 29.59 -13.76 46.73
#